data_AF-A0A812S2A5-F1
#
_entry.id   AF-A0A812S2A5-F1
#
_cell.length_a   1.000
_cell.length_b   1.000
_cell.length_c   1.000
_cell.angle_alpha   90.00
_cell.angle_beta   90.00
_cell.angle_gamma   90.00
#
_symmetry.space_group_name_H-M   'P 1'
#
loop_
_entity.id
_entity.type
_entity.pdbx_description
1 polymer ?
#
loop_
_entity_poly.entity_id
_entity_poly.type
_entity_poly.pdbx_seq_one_letter_code
_entity_poly.pdbx_strand_id
1 'polypeptide(L)'
;MGEDLDRSIMTGFPWQPASGYLPGESMEGRRYPNGETYPAWHEIDGMIAAMPAGTRLSFHLNNTKECPYVSALLRGDPEMLRLIDELCSKYRARHIQVNISARGLPTELFTPGEVWEKSSQHLVELAERHPETLFLIPIFQRLLPDSTSADSWPFMQRLLQASSERSSGKPAGNLVAFFDNSAGSGKVPDAVPEIPADYPREVAQPIGFTGGISASNVQDWLSRYSAAAAAHGCKCISDAQSGFREGRDRGKPIDVGALKGLVQSVYQWGTSGA
;
A
#
# COMPACT_ATOMS: atom_id res chain seq x y z
N MET A 1 -35.65 -26.96 -7.40
CA MET A 1 -34.49 -26.74 -8.28
C MET A 1 -34.00 -25.33 -7.98
N GLY A 2 -33.37 -25.08 -6.84
CA GLY A 2 -32.18 -25.78 -6.35
C GLY A 2 -30.98 -24.99 -6.86
N GLU A 3 -30.81 -23.78 -6.31
CA GLU A 3 -29.73 -22.85 -6.64
C GLU A 3 -28.39 -23.52 -6.30
N ASP A 4 -27.63 -23.91 -7.32
CA ASP A 4 -26.20 -24.12 -7.20
C ASP A 4 -25.55 -22.74 -7.04
N LEU A 5 -25.67 -22.20 -5.83
CA LEU A 5 -24.73 -21.22 -5.30
C LEU A 5 -23.37 -21.89 -5.35
N ASP A 6 -22.55 -21.42 -6.28
CA ASP A 6 -21.18 -21.80 -6.50
C ASP A 6 -20.39 -21.68 -5.19
N ARG A 7 -20.36 -22.79 -4.44
CA ARG A 7 -19.55 -23.02 -3.24
C ARG A 7 -18.09 -23.29 -3.61
N SER A 8 -17.64 -22.94 -4.82
CA SER A 8 -16.24 -23.03 -5.17
C SER A 8 -15.45 -21.96 -4.40
N ILE A 9 -14.90 -22.44 -3.27
CA ILE A 9 -13.61 -22.02 -2.73
C ILE A 9 -13.68 -20.69 -1.96
N MET A 10 -14.45 -20.69 -0.87
CA MET A 10 -14.00 -20.05 0.37
C MET A 10 -12.83 -20.87 0.94
N THR A 11 -11.63 -20.70 0.41
CA THR A 11 -10.41 -21.02 1.15
C THR A 11 -9.80 -19.71 1.55
N GLY A 12 -9.93 -19.36 2.83
CA GLY A 12 -9.29 -18.18 3.40
C GLY A 12 -7.81 -18.16 3.04
N PHE A 13 -7.27 -16.97 2.80
CA PHE A 13 -5.89 -16.78 2.43
C PHE A 13 -4.99 -17.26 3.58
N PRO A 14 -4.18 -18.32 3.40
CA PRO A 14 -3.43 -18.81 4.54
C PRO A 14 -2.21 -17.89 4.74
N TRP A 15 -2.19 -17.19 5.85
CA TRP A 15 -0.99 -16.49 6.30
C TRP A 15 -0.12 -17.42 7.16
N GLN A 16 -0.62 -18.61 7.51
CA GLN A 16 0.15 -19.70 8.08
C GLN A 16 0.38 -20.80 7.04
N PRO A 17 1.56 -21.44 7.03
CA PRO A 17 1.83 -22.58 6.16
C PRO A 17 0.83 -23.72 6.40
N ALA A 18 0.28 -24.35 5.35
CA ALA A 18 -0.51 -25.56 5.55
C ALA A 18 0.36 -26.72 6.02
N SER A 19 -0.30 -27.72 6.61
CA SER A 19 0.32 -29.00 6.98
C SER A 19 1.04 -29.62 5.79
N GLY A 20 2.35 -29.87 5.94
CA GLY A 20 3.22 -30.41 4.88
C GLY A 20 4.21 -29.40 4.27
N TYR A 21 4.15 -28.14 4.70
CA TYR A 21 5.15 -27.13 4.33
C TYR A 21 6.56 -27.51 4.76
N LEU A 22 7.51 -27.49 3.83
CA LEU A 22 8.93 -27.70 4.08
C LEU A 22 9.71 -26.38 3.84
N PRO A 23 10.38 -25.83 4.88
CA PRO A 23 11.25 -24.67 4.72
C PRO A 23 12.33 -24.89 3.64
N GLY A 24 12.59 -23.87 2.82
CA GLY A 24 13.63 -23.91 1.79
C GLY A 24 13.23 -24.52 0.44
N GLU A 25 11.98 -24.93 0.23
CA GLU A 25 11.52 -25.42 -1.07
C GLU A 25 11.35 -24.30 -2.14
N SER A 26 11.38 -24.72 -3.41
CA SER A 26 11.15 -23.84 -4.55
C SER A 26 9.76 -23.17 -4.47
N MET A 27 9.54 -22.10 -5.25
CA MET A 27 8.22 -21.45 -5.33
C MET A 27 7.10 -22.42 -5.72
N GLU A 28 7.40 -23.48 -6.48
CA GLU A 28 6.44 -24.52 -6.86
C GLU A 28 6.08 -25.44 -5.68
N GLY A 29 7.04 -25.77 -4.82
CA GLY A 29 6.81 -26.52 -3.56
C GLY A 29 6.04 -25.72 -2.50
N ARG A 30 5.93 -24.39 -2.71
CA ARG A 30 5.20 -23.45 -1.83
C ARG A 30 3.83 -23.09 -2.38
N ARG A 31 3.23 -23.90 -3.25
CA ARG A 31 1.89 -23.63 -3.78
C ARG A 31 0.79 -24.26 -2.91
N TYR A 32 -0.29 -23.52 -2.72
CA TYR A 32 -1.55 -24.06 -2.19
C TYR A 32 -2.18 -25.03 -3.19
N PRO A 33 -3.08 -25.93 -2.72
CA PRO A 33 -3.87 -26.79 -3.62
C PRO A 33 -4.69 -26.02 -4.67
N ASN A 34 -5.00 -24.74 -4.43
CA ASN A 34 -5.71 -23.86 -5.37
C ASN A 34 -4.76 -23.10 -6.34
N GLY A 35 -3.44 -23.32 -6.24
CA GLY A 35 -2.42 -22.70 -7.11
C GLY A 35 -1.83 -21.37 -6.62
N GLU A 36 -2.34 -20.79 -5.53
CA GLU A 36 -1.75 -19.61 -4.87
C GLU A 36 -0.38 -19.96 -4.24
N THR A 37 0.44 -18.99 -3.81
CA THR A 37 1.77 -19.28 -3.19
C THR A 37 1.91 -18.72 -1.77
N TYR A 38 2.51 -19.48 -0.84
CA TYR A 38 2.83 -19.01 0.51
C TYR A 38 3.89 -17.90 0.49
N PRO A 39 3.70 -16.80 1.25
CA PRO A 39 4.83 -16.03 1.73
C PRO A 39 5.69 -16.93 2.61
N ALA A 40 7.01 -16.87 2.45
CA ALA A 40 7.92 -17.55 3.35
C ALA A 40 8.00 -16.79 4.69
N TRP A 41 6.94 -16.83 5.49
CA TRP A 41 6.84 -16.06 6.74
C TRP A 41 7.96 -16.36 7.72
N HIS A 42 8.47 -17.58 7.76
CA HIS A 42 9.64 -17.93 8.57
C HIS A 42 10.93 -17.23 8.09
N GLU A 43 11.10 -17.05 6.78
CA GLU A 43 12.21 -16.28 6.21
C GLU A 43 12.03 -14.79 6.50
N ILE A 44 10.79 -14.29 6.40
CA ILE A 44 10.44 -12.91 6.75
C ILE A 44 10.71 -12.67 8.24
N ASP A 45 10.28 -13.58 9.11
CA ASP A 45 10.53 -13.57 10.56
C ASP A 45 12.03 -13.56 10.85
N GLY A 46 12.80 -14.47 10.23
CA GLY A 46 14.25 -14.53 10.39
C GLY A 46 14.95 -13.25 9.90
N MET A 47 14.50 -12.70 8.76
CA MET A 47 15.00 -11.44 8.21
C MET A 47 14.73 -10.28 9.17
N ILE A 48 13.49 -10.13 9.66
CA ILE A 48 13.10 -9.06 10.59
C ILE A 48 13.85 -9.20 11.91
N ALA A 49 13.97 -10.42 12.45
CA ALA A 49 14.71 -10.68 13.69
C ALA A 49 16.21 -10.34 13.58
N ALA A 50 16.79 -10.43 12.38
CA ALA A 50 18.17 -10.05 12.12
C ALA A 50 18.36 -8.53 11.92
N MET A 51 17.29 -7.74 11.80
CA MET A 51 17.40 -6.29 11.62
C MET A 51 17.79 -5.58 12.93
N PRO A 52 18.44 -4.41 12.86
CA PRO A 52 18.70 -3.59 14.03
C PRO A 52 17.42 -3.29 14.83
N ALA A 53 17.54 -3.29 16.16
CA ALA A 53 16.42 -2.95 17.03
C ALA A 53 15.85 -1.56 16.70
N GLY A 54 14.53 -1.46 16.62
CA GLY A 54 13.84 -0.21 16.28
C GLY A 54 13.70 0.05 14.78
N THR A 55 14.13 -0.87 13.91
CA THR A 55 13.85 -0.81 12.47
C THR A 55 12.33 -0.71 12.24
N ARG A 56 11.91 0.33 11.54
CA ARG A 56 10.51 0.54 11.16
C ARG A 56 10.24 -0.13 9.82
N LEU A 57 9.19 -0.95 9.76
CA LEU A 57 8.87 -1.75 8.58
C LEU A 57 7.70 -1.14 7.79
N SER A 58 7.77 -1.21 6.47
CA SER A 58 6.67 -0.84 5.58
C SER A 58 6.27 -2.06 4.76
N PHE A 59 4.97 -2.36 4.72
CA PHE A 59 4.44 -3.50 3.97
C PHE A 59 3.60 -3.02 2.80
N HIS A 60 3.83 -3.58 1.61
CA HIS A 60 3.07 -3.27 0.40
C HIS A 60 2.19 -4.47 0.05
N LEU A 61 0.89 -4.33 0.26
CA LEU A 61 -0.08 -5.34 -0.15
C LEU A 61 -0.35 -5.17 -1.63
N ASN A 62 -0.15 -6.23 -2.42
CA ASN A 62 -0.44 -6.23 -3.85
C ASN A 62 -1.62 -7.16 -4.16
N ASN A 63 -2.20 -7.00 -5.35
CA ASN A 63 -3.21 -7.91 -5.88
C ASN A 63 -2.66 -8.58 -7.15
N THR A 64 -2.68 -9.90 -7.17
CA THR A 64 -2.43 -10.74 -8.35
C THR A 64 -3.35 -11.96 -8.27
N LYS A 65 -3.41 -12.78 -9.32
CA LYS A 65 -4.19 -14.03 -9.29
C LYS A 65 -3.70 -14.97 -8.18
N GLU A 66 -2.40 -14.95 -7.91
CA GLU A 66 -1.75 -15.83 -6.93
C GLU A 66 -1.63 -15.19 -5.53
N CYS A 67 -1.88 -13.87 -5.42
CA CYS A 67 -1.78 -13.09 -4.18
C CYS A 67 -2.89 -12.02 -4.13
N PRO A 68 -4.14 -12.36 -3.74
CA PRO A 68 -5.28 -11.45 -3.77
C PRO A 68 -5.42 -10.58 -2.50
N TYR A 69 -4.32 -10.18 -1.85
CA TYR A 69 -4.32 -9.52 -0.53
C TYR A 69 -5.24 -8.31 -0.46
N VAL A 70 -5.17 -7.43 -1.46
CA VAL A 70 -5.98 -6.21 -1.48
C VAL A 70 -7.46 -6.54 -1.66
N SER A 71 -7.80 -7.46 -2.57
CA SER A 71 -9.21 -7.88 -2.75
C SER A 71 -9.78 -8.53 -1.50
N ALA A 72 -9.01 -9.42 -0.84
CA ALA A 72 -9.42 -10.11 0.37
C ALA A 72 -9.62 -9.11 1.54
N LEU A 73 -8.71 -8.14 1.68
CA LEU A 73 -8.76 -7.12 2.71
C LEU A 73 -10.03 -6.26 2.56
N LEU A 74 -10.28 -5.77 1.35
CA LEU A 74 -11.43 -4.91 1.06
C LEU A 74 -12.77 -5.65 1.23
N ARG A 75 -12.79 -6.97 1.02
CA ARG A 75 -13.97 -7.81 1.30
C ARG A 75 -14.16 -8.16 2.78
N GLY A 76 -13.23 -7.77 3.65
CA GLY A 76 -13.28 -8.11 5.08
C GLY A 76 -12.98 -9.58 5.37
N ASP A 77 -12.15 -10.23 4.55
CA ASP A 77 -11.73 -11.61 4.81
C ASP A 77 -11.06 -11.71 6.21
N PRO A 78 -11.55 -12.57 7.12
CA PRO A 78 -11.03 -12.64 8.49
C PRO A 78 -9.55 -13.01 8.59
N GLU A 79 -9.03 -13.84 7.69
CA GLU A 79 -7.61 -14.21 7.68
C GLU A 79 -6.75 -13.03 7.23
N MET A 80 -7.22 -12.26 6.26
CA MET A 80 -6.55 -11.05 5.82
C MET A 80 -6.56 -9.96 6.91
N LEU A 81 -7.69 -9.76 7.58
CA LEU A 81 -7.76 -8.83 8.72
C LEU A 81 -6.80 -9.22 9.84
N ARG A 82 -6.72 -10.53 10.15
CA ARG A 82 -5.78 -11.06 11.15
C ARG A 82 -4.32 -10.85 10.73
N LEU A 83 -3.98 -11.07 9.46
CA LEU A 83 -2.64 -10.78 8.96
C LEU A 83 -2.30 -9.30 9.12
N ILE A 84 -3.21 -8.36 8.80
CA ILE A 84 -2.95 -6.93 9.07
C ILE A 84 -2.71 -6.67 10.55
N ASP A 85 -3.50 -7.28 11.43
CA ASP A 85 -3.30 -7.16 12.87
C ASP A 85 -1.92 -7.66 13.31
N GLU A 86 -1.43 -8.78 12.75
CA GLU A 86 -0.08 -9.26 13.03
C GLU A 86 0.99 -8.33 12.48
N LEU A 87 0.82 -7.81 11.25
CA LEU A 87 1.77 -6.86 10.67
C LEU A 87 1.92 -5.61 11.55
N CYS A 88 0.81 -5.08 12.04
CA CYS A 88 0.81 -3.92 12.93
C CYS A 88 1.36 -4.26 14.33
N SER A 89 0.89 -5.35 14.95
CA SER A 89 1.20 -5.64 16.35
C SER A 89 2.55 -6.33 16.55
N LYS A 90 2.84 -7.40 15.80
CA LYS A 90 4.05 -8.20 15.92
C LYS A 90 5.24 -7.50 15.27
N TYR A 91 5.07 -7.01 14.04
CA TYR A 91 6.16 -6.39 13.28
C TYR A 91 6.24 -4.87 13.41
N ARG A 92 5.32 -4.24 14.16
CA ARG A 92 5.27 -2.78 14.34
C ARG A 92 5.34 -2.05 13.01
N ALA A 93 4.48 -2.48 12.07
CA ALA A 93 4.38 -1.85 10.76
C ALA A 93 4.25 -0.33 10.93
N ARG A 94 5.19 0.41 10.36
CA ARG A 94 5.11 1.86 10.28
C ARG A 94 4.06 2.25 9.26
N HIS A 95 4.11 1.62 8.08
CA HIS A 95 3.14 1.86 7.00
C HIS A 95 2.63 0.53 6.42
N ILE A 96 1.36 0.52 6.03
CA ILE A 96 0.74 -0.52 5.20
C ILE A 96 0.18 0.17 3.96
N GLN A 97 0.76 -0.13 2.81
CA GLN A 97 0.25 0.36 1.53
C GLN A 97 -0.73 -0.65 0.95
N VAL A 98 -1.99 -0.25 0.82
CA VAL A 98 -3.06 -1.06 0.24
C VAL A 98 -3.11 -0.74 -1.25
N ASN A 99 -2.39 -1.49 -2.11
CA ASN A 99 -2.27 -1.15 -3.54
C ASN A 99 -3.56 -1.39 -4.33
N ILE A 100 -4.52 -0.50 -4.16
CA ILE A 100 -5.77 -0.48 -4.92
C ILE A 100 -5.56 -0.14 -6.41
N SER A 101 -4.34 0.25 -6.81
CA SER A 101 -3.94 0.39 -8.21
C SER A 101 -3.57 -0.94 -8.88
N ALA A 102 -3.48 -2.04 -8.13
CA ALA A 102 -3.07 -3.33 -8.66
C ALA A 102 -4.02 -3.85 -9.76
N ARG A 103 -3.47 -4.65 -10.68
CA ARG A 103 -4.26 -5.31 -11.74
C ARG A 103 -5.12 -6.42 -11.12
N GLY A 104 -6.30 -6.66 -11.71
CA GLY A 104 -7.20 -7.73 -11.29
C GLY A 104 -8.06 -7.43 -10.06
N LEU A 105 -8.15 -6.16 -9.65
CA LEU A 105 -9.15 -5.73 -8.66
C LEU A 105 -10.53 -5.59 -9.31
N PRO A 106 -11.60 -6.11 -8.70
CA PRO A 106 -12.98 -5.89 -9.14
C PRO A 106 -13.30 -4.39 -9.28
N THR A 107 -13.96 -4.00 -10.36
CA THR A 107 -14.30 -2.58 -10.64
C THR A 107 -15.33 -2.04 -9.66
N GLU A 108 -16.14 -2.92 -9.08
CA GLU A 108 -17.17 -2.63 -8.08
C GLU A 108 -16.58 -2.03 -6.78
N LEU A 109 -15.27 -2.22 -6.55
CA LEU A 109 -14.54 -1.59 -5.45
C LEU A 109 -14.31 -0.08 -5.66
N PHE A 110 -14.50 0.42 -6.88
CA PHE A 110 -14.26 1.82 -7.25
C PHE A 110 -15.55 2.56 -7.61
N THR A 111 -16.70 1.91 -7.50
CA THR A 111 -18.02 2.49 -7.76
C THR A 111 -18.84 2.48 -6.47
N PRO A 112 -19.56 3.57 -6.14
CA PRO A 112 -20.43 3.60 -4.97
C PRO A 112 -21.42 2.42 -4.96
N GLY A 113 -21.50 1.73 -3.82
CA GLY A 113 -22.31 0.52 -3.64
C GLY A 113 -21.97 -0.21 -2.35
N GLU A 114 -22.62 -1.35 -2.11
CA GLU A 114 -22.47 -2.11 -0.85
C GLU A 114 -21.02 -2.57 -0.60
N VAL A 115 -20.34 -3.05 -1.65
CA VAL A 115 -18.95 -3.52 -1.55
C VAL A 115 -18.02 -2.37 -1.20
N TRP A 116 -18.19 -1.22 -1.83
CA TRP A 116 -17.44 0.01 -1.58
C TRP A 116 -17.63 0.51 -0.15
N GLU A 117 -18.86 0.51 0.34
CA GLU A 117 -19.21 0.86 1.72
C GLU A 117 -18.52 -0.06 2.74
N LYS A 118 -18.68 -1.38 2.60
CA LYS A 118 -18.05 -2.36 3.48
C LYS A 118 -16.52 -2.26 3.46
N SER A 119 -15.93 -2.11 2.27
CA SER A 119 -14.49 -1.95 2.09
C SER A 119 -13.97 -0.73 2.85
N SER A 120 -14.71 0.39 2.80
CA SER A 120 -14.35 1.60 3.52
C SER A 120 -14.40 1.40 5.03
N GLN A 121 -15.45 0.73 5.53
CA GLN A 121 -15.62 0.44 6.96
C GLN A 121 -14.48 -0.42 7.50
N HIS A 122 -14.10 -1.49 6.79
CA HIS A 122 -13.01 -2.37 7.23
C HIS A 122 -11.67 -1.65 7.35
N LEU A 123 -11.34 -0.78 6.38
CA LEU A 123 -10.10 0.01 6.44
C LEU A 123 -10.13 1.06 7.56
N VAL A 124 -11.28 1.69 7.81
CA VAL A 124 -11.45 2.63 8.93
C VAL A 124 -11.29 1.91 10.27
N GLU A 125 -11.91 0.74 10.44
CA GLU A 125 -11.78 -0.07 11.66
C GLU A 125 -10.34 -0.53 11.90
N LEU A 126 -9.59 -0.86 10.84
CA LEU A 126 -8.17 -1.16 10.95
C LEU A 126 -7.34 0.07 11.36
N ALA A 127 -7.63 1.23 10.78
CA ALA A 127 -6.96 2.48 11.14
C ALA A 127 -7.23 2.87 12.61
N GLU A 128 -8.46 2.68 13.09
CA GLU A 128 -8.82 2.89 14.50
C GLU A 128 -8.09 1.92 15.45
N ARG A 129 -7.96 0.64 15.07
CA ARG A 129 -7.27 -0.37 15.88
C ARG A 129 -5.76 -0.15 15.93
N HIS A 130 -5.17 0.43 14.89
CA HIS A 130 -3.72 0.62 14.75
C HIS A 130 -3.35 2.08 14.48
N PRO A 131 -3.56 2.99 15.46
CA PRO A 131 -3.36 4.43 15.27
C PRO A 131 -1.91 4.82 14.94
N GLU A 132 -0.93 3.97 15.30
CA GLU A 132 0.50 4.19 15.05
C GLU A 132 0.93 3.75 13.63
N THR A 133 0.09 3.02 12.91
CA THR A 133 0.37 2.52 11.55
C THR A 133 -0.32 3.41 10.54
N LEU A 134 0.42 3.93 9.56
CA LEU A 134 -0.19 4.67 8.44
C LEU A 134 -0.66 3.71 7.36
N PHE A 135 -1.94 3.81 6.99
CA PHE A 135 -2.55 3.10 5.88
C PHE A 135 -2.49 4.00 4.64
N LEU A 136 -1.56 3.66 3.73
CA LEU A 136 -1.33 4.41 2.50
C LEU A 136 -2.28 3.87 1.42
N ILE A 137 -3.14 4.74 0.89
CA ILE A 137 -4.14 4.40 -0.13
C ILE A 137 -3.75 5.09 -1.45
N PRO A 138 -3.30 4.34 -2.46
CA PRO A 138 -2.88 4.94 -3.73
C PRO A 138 -3.98 5.69 -4.47
N ILE A 139 -3.70 6.95 -4.80
CA ILE A 139 -4.54 7.80 -5.64
C ILE A 139 -4.05 7.69 -7.09
N PHE A 140 -4.93 7.27 -8.00
CA PHE A 140 -4.64 7.11 -9.42
C PHE A 140 -5.88 7.38 -10.27
N GLN A 141 -5.61 7.78 -11.53
CA GLN A 141 -6.60 7.79 -12.60
C GLN A 141 -6.09 6.91 -13.74
N ARG A 142 -6.86 5.91 -14.14
CA ARG A 142 -6.51 5.02 -15.26
C ARG A 142 -7.70 4.77 -16.17
N LEU A 143 -7.42 4.62 -17.46
CA LEU A 143 -8.39 4.07 -18.39
C LEU A 143 -8.46 2.55 -18.21
N LEU A 144 -9.66 2.03 -18.03
CA LEU A 144 -9.98 0.62 -18.02
C LEU A 144 -10.13 0.09 -19.46
N PRO A 145 -10.04 -1.24 -19.68
CA PRO A 145 -10.13 -1.84 -21.02
C PRO A 145 -11.44 -1.54 -21.77
N ASP A 146 -12.53 -1.26 -21.04
CA ASP A 146 -13.84 -0.89 -21.59
C ASP A 146 -13.96 0.63 -21.86
N SER A 147 -12.84 1.37 -21.83
CA SER A 147 -12.78 2.82 -21.98
C SER A 147 -13.44 3.63 -20.86
N THR A 148 -13.81 3.00 -19.75
CA THR A 148 -14.22 3.73 -18.54
C THR A 148 -12.98 4.20 -17.76
N SER A 149 -13.06 5.36 -17.09
CA SER A 149 -11.99 5.82 -16.21
C SER A 149 -12.19 5.28 -14.81
N ALA A 150 -11.20 4.57 -14.26
CA ALA A 150 -11.14 4.28 -12.84
C ALA A 150 -10.39 5.42 -12.13
N ASP A 151 -11.07 6.05 -11.17
CA ASP A 151 -10.53 7.05 -10.27
C ASP A 151 -10.65 6.53 -8.83
N SER A 152 -9.55 6.48 -8.09
CA SER A 152 -9.57 6.06 -6.68
C SER A 152 -9.84 7.19 -5.69
N TRP A 153 -9.87 8.45 -6.14
CA TRP A 153 -10.15 9.59 -5.27
C TRP A 153 -11.52 9.50 -4.57
N PRO A 154 -12.63 9.15 -5.24
CA PRO A 154 -13.92 8.99 -4.57
C PRO A 154 -13.91 7.96 -3.43
N PHE A 155 -13.14 6.87 -3.57
CA PHE A 155 -12.99 5.89 -2.49
C PHE A 155 -12.21 6.48 -1.30
N MET A 156 -11.17 7.27 -1.56
CA MET A 156 -10.46 7.99 -0.50
C MET A 156 -11.36 9.01 0.22
N GLN A 157 -12.17 9.77 -0.51
CA GLN A 157 -13.15 10.69 0.09
C GLN A 157 -14.10 9.95 1.03
N ARG A 158 -14.62 8.79 0.60
CA ARG A 158 -15.48 7.96 1.45
C ARG A 158 -14.78 7.45 2.68
N LEU A 159 -13.53 6.98 2.58
CA LEU A 159 -12.73 6.56 3.72
C LEU A 159 -12.59 7.66 4.76
N LEU A 160 -12.26 8.87 4.32
CA LEU A 160 -12.12 10.04 5.19
C LEU A 160 -13.47 10.41 5.84
N GLN A 161 -14.55 10.40 5.07
CA GLN A 161 -15.89 10.66 5.58
C GLN A 161 -16.32 9.61 6.61
N ALA A 162 -16.19 8.32 6.30
CA ALA A 162 -16.52 7.21 7.19
C ALA A 162 -15.75 7.28 8.51
N SER A 163 -14.47 7.63 8.44
CA SER A 163 -13.64 7.82 9.61
C SER A 163 -14.09 9.02 10.44
N SER A 164 -14.41 10.14 9.78
CA SER A 164 -14.90 11.35 10.44
C SER A 164 -16.24 11.14 11.17
N GLU A 165 -17.16 10.42 10.54
CA GLU A 165 -18.46 10.02 11.11
C GLU A 165 -18.29 9.23 12.43
N ARG A 166 -17.20 8.46 12.56
CA ARG A 166 -16.88 7.66 13.75
C ARG A 166 -16.06 8.42 14.78
N SER A 167 -15.23 9.37 14.35
CA SER A 167 -14.23 10.06 15.19
C SER A 167 -14.60 11.52 15.51
N SER A 168 -15.81 11.75 16.01
CA SER A 168 -16.29 13.09 16.44
C SER A 168 -16.10 14.21 15.41
N GLY A 169 -16.23 13.89 14.11
CA GLY A 169 -16.15 14.85 13.02
C GLY A 169 -14.74 15.11 12.48
N LYS A 170 -13.73 14.33 12.89
CA LYS A 170 -12.37 14.41 12.32
C LYS A 170 -11.95 13.08 11.70
N PRO A 171 -11.43 13.07 10.46
CA PRO A 171 -10.91 11.85 9.86
C PRO A 171 -9.65 11.37 10.60
N ALA A 172 -9.43 10.05 10.61
CA ALA A 172 -8.27 9.45 11.24
C ALA A 172 -6.97 9.89 10.55
N GLY A 173 -6.02 10.38 11.34
CA GLY A 173 -4.74 10.92 10.85
C GLY A 173 -3.79 9.88 10.24
N ASN A 174 -4.14 8.60 10.35
CA ASN A 174 -3.37 7.48 9.82
C ASN A 174 -3.99 6.86 8.55
N LEU A 175 -5.08 7.40 8.02
CA LEU A 175 -5.55 7.14 6.65
C LEU A 175 -4.94 8.18 5.72
N VAL A 176 -4.09 7.74 4.79
CA VAL A 176 -3.23 8.65 4.01
C VAL A 176 -3.46 8.47 2.51
N ALA A 177 -3.87 9.54 1.83
CA ALA A 177 -3.87 9.58 0.37
C ALA A 177 -2.42 9.51 -0.14
N PHE A 178 -2.14 8.59 -1.05
CA PHE A 178 -0.80 8.32 -1.58
C PHE A 178 -0.77 8.49 -3.10
N PHE A 179 -0.40 9.65 -3.61
CA PHE A 179 -0.48 9.95 -5.03
C PHE A 179 0.61 9.23 -5.83
N ASP A 180 0.21 8.25 -6.67
CA ASP A 180 1.08 7.47 -7.56
C ASP A 180 0.87 7.86 -9.03
N ASN A 181 1.46 8.98 -9.42
CA ASN A 181 1.39 9.49 -10.80
C ASN A 181 2.15 8.61 -11.81
N SER A 182 2.93 7.65 -11.35
CA SER A 182 3.62 6.71 -12.24
C SER A 182 2.76 5.48 -12.57
N ALA A 183 1.64 5.26 -11.87
CA ALA A 183 0.83 4.05 -11.94
C ALA A 183 1.68 2.77 -11.85
N GLY A 184 2.72 2.80 -11.02
CA GLY A 184 3.69 1.71 -10.88
C GLY A 184 4.63 1.47 -12.08
N SER A 185 4.66 2.36 -13.08
CA SER A 185 5.57 2.27 -14.24
C SER A 185 7.03 2.62 -13.92
N GLY A 186 7.27 3.22 -12.74
CA GLY A 186 8.61 3.68 -12.35
C GLY A 186 9.10 4.90 -13.13
N LYS A 187 8.23 5.53 -13.93
CA LYS A 187 8.52 6.80 -14.60
C LYS A 187 8.50 7.96 -13.62
N VAL A 188 9.37 8.93 -13.88
CA VAL A 188 9.36 10.22 -13.21
C VAL A 188 8.12 10.98 -13.69
N PRO A 189 7.29 11.53 -12.80
CA PRO A 189 6.12 12.29 -13.22
C PRO A 189 6.53 13.64 -13.85
N ASP A 190 5.68 14.20 -14.71
CA ASP A 190 5.97 15.51 -15.34
C ASP A 190 5.75 16.68 -14.37
N ALA A 191 4.87 16.50 -13.38
CA ALA A 191 4.53 17.50 -12.36
C ALA A 191 4.16 16.84 -11.03
N VAL A 192 4.16 17.63 -9.95
CA VAL A 192 3.60 17.22 -8.66
C VAL A 192 2.07 17.11 -8.82
N PRO A 193 1.44 16.01 -8.36
CA PRO A 193 -0.01 15.91 -8.39
C PRO A 193 -0.67 17.00 -7.57
N GLU A 194 -1.78 17.54 -8.08
CA GLU A 194 -2.61 18.48 -7.35
C GLU A 194 -3.29 17.77 -6.17
N ILE A 195 -3.18 18.37 -4.99
CA ILE A 195 -3.86 17.89 -3.80
C ILE A 195 -5.30 18.43 -3.84
N PRO A 196 -6.33 17.56 -3.81
CA PRO A 196 -7.71 18.01 -3.83
C PRO A 196 -8.01 18.95 -2.66
N ALA A 197 -8.78 20.01 -2.93
CA ALA A 197 -9.01 21.09 -1.97
C ALA A 197 -9.68 20.63 -0.66
N ASP A 198 -10.43 19.54 -0.74
CA ASP A 198 -11.18 18.87 0.33
C ASP A 198 -10.36 17.81 1.09
N TYR A 199 -9.11 17.53 0.71
CA TYR A 199 -8.23 16.72 1.55
C TYR A 199 -7.94 17.42 2.89
N PRO A 200 -7.93 16.71 4.04
CA PRO A 200 -7.80 17.33 5.34
C PRO A 200 -6.52 18.16 5.49
N ARG A 201 -6.67 19.39 6.00
CA ARG A 201 -5.59 20.37 6.18
C ARG A 201 -5.13 20.53 7.63
N GLU A 202 -5.48 19.58 8.50
CA GLU A 202 -5.10 19.67 9.91
C GLU A 202 -3.58 19.63 10.05
N VAL A 203 -3.06 20.44 10.99
CA VAL A 203 -1.63 20.48 11.30
C VAL A 203 -1.17 19.04 11.57
N ALA A 204 -0.27 18.55 10.71
CA ALA A 204 0.31 17.22 10.73
C ALA A 204 -0.43 16.05 10.04
N GLN A 205 -1.54 16.27 9.31
CA GLN A 205 -2.11 15.23 8.44
C GLN A 205 -1.05 14.78 7.42
N PRO A 206 -0.71 13.48 7.33
CA PRO A 206 0.22 13.03 6.31
C PRO A 206 -0.41 13.00 4.93
N ILE A 207 0.40 13.23 3.90
CA ILE A 207 0.07 13.03 2.50
C ILE A 207 1.25 12.37 1.80
N GLY A 208 0.97 11.42 0.93
CA GLY A 208 1.96 10.61 0.27
C GLY A 208 2.17 10.95 -1.20
N PHE A 209 3.42 10.88 -1.65
CA PHE A 209 3.78 11.04 -3.06
C PHE A 209 4.78 9.98 -3.52
N THR A 210 4.61 9.48 -4.73
CA THR A 210 5.57 8.60 -5.38
C THR A 210 5.67 8.82 -6.89
N GLY A 211 6.70 8.23 -7.49
CA GLY A 211 6.87 8.15 -8.94
C GLY A 211 8.34 8.22 -9.37
N GLY A 212 8.92 7.07 -9.73
CA GLY A 212 10.22 7.01 -10.40
C GLY A 212 11.39 7.67 -9.65
N ILE A 213 11.32 7.73 -8.32
CA ILE A 213 12.38 8.30 -7.49
C ILE A 213 13.64 7.43 -7.55
N SER A 214 14.78 8.07 -7.78
CA SER A 214 16.12 7.48 -7.89
C SER A 214 17.16 8.44 -7.30
N ALA A 215 18.40 7.97 -7.13
CA ALA A 215 19.48 8.77 -6.57
C ALA A 215 19.71 10.11 -7.31
N SER A 216 19.46 10.15 -8.63
CA SER A 216 19.73 11.31 -9.47
C SER A 216 18.64 12.39 -9.45
N ASN A 217 17.45 12.10 -8.91
CA ASN A 217 16.33 13.05 -8.93
C ASN A 217 15.63 13.22 -7.57
N VAL A 218 16.00 12.42 -6.55
CA VAL A 218 15.27 12.39 -5.28
C VAL A 218 15.26 13.74 -4.56
N GLN A 219 16.32 14.53 -4.64
CA GLN A 219 16.39 15.81 -3.93
C GLN A 219 15.39 16.83 -4.50
N ASP A 220 15.33 16.93 -5.83
CA ASP A 220 14.38 17.80 -6.52
C ASP A 220 12.94 17.40 -6.23
N TRP A 221 12.64 16.10 -6.30
CA TRP A 221 11.28 15.61 -6.07
C TRP A 221 10.84 15.70 -4.61
N LEU A 222 11.70 15.36 -3.66
CA LEU A 222 11.38 15.54 -2.24
C LEU A 222 11.15 17.01 -1.89
N SER A 223 11.93 17.94 -2.48
CA SER A 223 11.71 19.38 -2.28
C SER A 223 10.35 19.83 -2.82
N ARG A 224 9.99 19.37 -4.03
CA ARG A 224 8.70 19.68 -4.65
C ARG A 224 7.51 19.08 -3.88
N TYR A 225 7.61 17.82 -3.47
CA TYR A 225 6.58 17.15 -2.68
C TYR A 225 6.43 17.77 -1.29
N SER A 226 7.55 18.10 -0.63
CA SER A 226 7.55 18.79 0.66
C SER A 226 6.87 20.15 0.56
N ALA A 227 7.20 20.95 -0.46
CA ALA A 227 6.56 22.25 -0.68
C ALA A 227 5.05 22.13 -0.93
N ALA A 228 4.62 21.17 -1.75
CA ALA A 228 3.20 20.92 -2.02
C ALA A 228 2.44 20.47 -0.76
N ALA A 229 3.01 19.54 0.01
CA ALA A 229 2.43 19.12 1.29
C ALA A 229 2.32 20.28 2.27
N ALA A 230 3.39 21.07 2.42
CA ALA A 230 3.43 22.22 3.32
C ALA A 230 2.42 23.30 2.93
N ALA A 231 2.25 23.58 1.64
CA ALA A 231 1.24 24.52 1.14
C ALA A 231 -0.20 24.09 1.50
N HIS A 232 -0.42 22.78 1.68
CA HIS A 232 -1.70 22.20 2.13
C HIS A 232 -1.80 21.99 3.66
N GLY A 233 -0.75 22.31 4.42
CA GLY A 233 -0.69 22.09 5.87
C GLY A 233 -0.35 20.64 6.29
N CYS A 234 0.08 19.80 5.36
CA CYS A 234 0.32 18.38 5.55
C CYS A 234 1.80 18.02 5.79
N LYS A 235 2.04 16.85 6.38
CA LYS A 235 3.35 16.20 6.43
C LYS A 235 3.59 15.40 5.15
N CYS A 236 4.75 15.57 4.53
CA CYS A 236 5.11 14.80 3.35
C CYS A 236 5.59 13.38 3.71
N ILE A 237 5.03 12.37 3.04
CA ILE A 237 5.55 11.00 2.99
C ILE A 237 5.92 10.71 1.54
N SER A 238 7.03 10.03 1.33
CA SER A 238 7.41 9.55 0.00
C SER A 238 8.06 8.17 0.08
N ASP A 239 7.92 7.39 -0.97
CA ASP A 239 8.55 6.08 -1.13
C ASP A 239 9.34 6.01 -2.45
N ALA A 240 10.15 4.96 -2.57
CA ALA A 240 10.81 4.60 -3.81
C ALA A 240 10.81 3.08 -3.95
N GLN A 241 10.67 2.58 -5.17
CA GLN A 241 10.69 1.14 -5.43
C GLN A 241 11.59 0.73 -6.60
N SER A 242 11.39 1.33 -7.78
CA SER A 242 12.09 0.92 -8.99
C SER A 242 13.46 1.58 -9.17
N GLY A 243 13.65 2.81 -8.67
CA GLY A 243 14.86 3.60 -8.97
C GLY A 243 16.17 3.10 -8.37
N PHE A 244 16.14 2.07 -7.52
CA PHE A 244 17.31 1.38 -6.97
C PHE A 244 17.38 -0.11 -7.36
N ARG A 245 16.65 -0.51 -8.40
CA ARG A 245 16.73 -1.86 -8.98
C ARG A 245 17.54 -1.84 -10.28
N GLU A 246 18.05 -2.99 -10.67
CA GLU A 246 18.81 -3.11 -11.93
C GLU A 246 17.98 -2.61 -13.11
N GLY A 247 18.56 -1.75 -13.94
CA GLY A 247 17.86 -1.13 -15.07
C GLY A 247 16.66 -0.25 -14.69
N ARG A 248 16.50 0.08 -13.39
CA ARG A 248 15.35 0.78 -12.83
C ARG A 248 14.01 0.06 -13.06
N ASP A 249 14.05 -1.27 -13.11
CA ASP A 249 12.89 -2.12 -13.35
C ASP A 249 12.41 -2.76 -12.05
N ARG A 250 11.11 -2.63 -11.75
CA ARG A 250 10.44 -3.19 -10.57
C ARG A 250 10.62 -4.71 -10.47
N GLY A 251 10.68 -5.41 -11.60
CA GLY A 251 10.82 -6.87 -11.66
C GLY A 251 12.26 -7.38 -11.46
N LYS A 252 13.24 -6.48 -11.37
CA LYS A 252 14.65 -6.85 -11.22
C LYS A 252 15.12 -6.79 -9.76
N PRO A 253 16.21 -7.50 -9.42
CA PRO A 253 16.83 -7.42 -8.10
C PRO A 253 17.19 -5.99 -7.69
N ILE A 254 17.39 -5.80 -6.37
CA ILE A 254 17.90 -4.55 -5.83
C ILE A 254 19.36 -4.37 -6.26
N ASP A 255 19.66 -3.23 -6.86
CA ASP A 255 21.03 -2.77 -7.06
C ASP A 255 21.49 -2.07 -5.77
N VAL A 256 22.37 -2.73 -5.03
CA VAL A 256 22.87 -2.24 -3.73
C VAL A 256 23.61 -0.91 -3.89
N GLY A 257 24.31 -0.69 -4.99
CA GLY A 257 25.00 0.57 -5.27
C GLY A 257 24.00 1.70 -5.49
N ALA A 258 22.96 1.46 -6.29
CA ALA A 258 21.89 2.41 -6.54
C ALA A 258 21.09 2.72 -5.26
N LEU A 259 20.80 1.72 -4.42
CA LEU A 259 20.12 1.93 -3.14
C LEU A 259 20.96 2.80 -2.19
N LYS A 260 22.27 2.53 -2.07
CA LYS A 260 23.18 3.36 -1.28
C LYS A 260 23.20 4.79 -1.77
N GLY A 261 23.29 4.99 -3.09
CA GLY A 261 23.23 6.32 -3.70
C GLY A 261 21.92 7.04 -3.38
N LEU A 262 20.78 6.36 -3.47
CA LEU A 262 19.48 6.93 -3.12
C LEU A 262 19.43 7.36 -1.65
N VAL A 263 19.82 6.47 -0.72
CA VAL A 263 19.82 6.77 0.72
C VAL A 263 20.73 7.96 1.05
N GLN A 264 21.92 8.03 0.43
CA GLN A 264 22.83 9.15 0.61
C GLN A 264 22.22 10.47 0.10
N SER A 265 21.61 10.46 -1.10
CA SER A 265 20.97 11.64 -1.65
C SER A 265 19.80 12.13 -0.78
N VAL A 266 19.01 11.21 -0.20
CA VAL A 266 17.93 11.53 0.76
C VAL A 266 18.50 12.14 2.03
N TYR A 267 19.56 11.55 2.59
CA TYR A 267 20.21 12.06 3.79
C TYR A 267 20.75 13.47 3.58
N GLN A 268 21.45 13.70 2.47
CA GLN A 268 21.96 15.02 2.11
C GLN A 268 20.85 16.06 2.02
N TRP A 269 19.75 15.74 1.34
CA TRP A 269 18.57 16.61 1.25
C TRP A 269 18.04 16.98 2.64
N GLY A 270 17.82 16.00 3.52
CA GLY A 270 17.32 16.23 4.88
C GLY A 270 18.26 17.03 5.78
N THR A 271 19.58 17.00 5.53
CA THR A 271 20.57 17.77 6.31
C THR A 271 20.94 19.14 5.74
N SER A 272 20.56 19.44 4.49
CA SER A 272 20.94 20.68 3.80
C SER A 272 20.04 21.87 4.13
N GLY A 273 19.14 21.76 5.11
CA GLY A 273 18.20 22.81 5.51
C GLY A 273 17.03 23.00 4.53
N ALA A 274 16.57 21.91 3.92
CA ALA A 274 15.36 21.88 3.09
C ALA A 274 14.08 22.19 3.89
#